data_AF-A0A2N3QXS3-F1
#
_entry.id   AF-A0A2N3QXS3-F1
#
_cell.length_a   1.000
_cell.length_b   1.000
_cell.length_c   1.000
_cell.angle_alpha   90.00
_cell.angle_beta   90.00
_cell.angle_gamma   90.00
#
_symmetry.space_group_name_H-M   'P 1'
#
loop_
_entity.id
_entity.type
_entity.pdbx_description
1 polymer ?
#
loop_
_entity_poly.entity_id
_entity_poly.type
_entity_poly.pdbx_seq_one_letter_code
_entity_poly.pdbx_strand_id
1 'polypeptide(L)'
;MNKWRKGVTIVAAAAFAFVTSPQTAFAGEVAINASNFPDRVFREWVSSREIDQDGNGMLNDTERRRASVLRKYYNDGDPNRIADLRGIQYLGMQELNLVHSNVSSVDLSSNAALRMILLSNGRLSSIKMPSRKPMTRDGYKTTVFLNNNQLSTLDLSPLNNGLSFVDVHQNRLTSLNMPNVPLRSSDDERALQLGGLLANDNALTSINVRNAPKLGDLQLSNNRLTSLDVSNNRLLENLEIANNPISKLELKNHPFLWKLDASGSGLRILDLSKTDMQYLKIERSNLLAIKGSEDYRINDSVNGISRTSTTAQGASIDFKASGVDYNRIARNKLVNATLNNGVLQVKDVSKPAKYTYYLGNLSNGPSDLEVTVKFTGRIDSFQDVNNATPHKDDIMWLANANITTGYDNGDGTRSFRGTGAVLRQDMAAFLRREASRRSIGDARTWKPSAADWGRFTDVNRSTPHAEDILWLAHAGISTGYRNSNGTWRFGGTIPVYRQDMAAFLKRIADKAGKSGGVTPKAFRDVNSSTPHAAEIRWLGGSGISTGFPDGTFRGGAQVIRQDMAAFIHRLDTLVTK
;
A
#
# COMPACT_ATOMS: atom_id res chain seq x y z
N MET A 1 29.19 23.60 10.21
CA MET A 1 29.79 24.57 9.27
C MET A 1 30.90 23.85 8.52
N ASN A 2 30.62 23.37 7.32
CA ASN A 2 31.02 23.99 6.05
C ASN A 2 32.53 23.90 5.74
N LYS A 3 32.90 22.88 4.94
CA LYS A 3 33.44 23.00 3.56
C LYS A 3 34.53 21.95 3.28
N TRP A 4 34.11 20.86 2.64
CA TRP A 4 34.98 20.12 1.72
C TRP A 4 34.70 20.62 0.29
N ARG A 5 35.69 21.33 -0.27
CA ARG A 5 35.93 21.56 -1.72
C ARG A 5 37.14 20.67 -2.05
N LYS A 6 37.36 20.08 -3.22
CA LYS A 6 36.73 20.05 -4.54
C LYS A 6 37.42 18.88 -5.28
N GLY A 7 36.68 18.18 -6.12
CA GLY A 7 37.22 17.17 -7.03
C GLY A 7 36.16 16.80 -8.07
N VAL A 8 35.61 17.81 -8.75
CA VAL A 8 34.73 17.62 -9.91
C VAL A 8 35.58 17.87 -11.14
N THR A 9 35.87 16.81 -11.88
CA THR A 9 36.48 16.90 -13.20
C THR A 9 35.43 17.47 -14.15
N ILE A 10 35.69 18.70 -14.60
CA ILE A 10 34.98 19.35 -15.71
C ILE A 10 35.43 18.64 -16.99
N VAL A 11 34.53 17.94 -17.68
CA VAL A 11 34.71 17.65 -19.10
C VAL A 11 33.90 18.68 -19.86
N ALA A 12 34.63 19.48 -20.64
CA ALA A 12 34.15 20.62 -21.38
C ALA A 12 33.05 20.24 -22.38
N ALA A 13 32.03 21.09 -22.44
CA ALA A 13 31.03 21.09 -23.49
C ALA A 13 31.69 21.43 -24.83
N ALA A 14 31.71 20.47 -25.75
CA ALA A 14 31.82 20.76 -27.17
C ALA A 14 30.40 20.90 -27.73
N ALA A 15 29.99 22.14 -27.99
CA ALA A 15 28.83 22.40 -28.83
C ALA A 15 29.13 21.87 -30.24
N PHE A 16 28.43 20.83 -30.65
CA PHE A 16 28.34 20.45 -32.06
C PHE A 16 26.93 20.69 -32.55
N ALA A 17 26.87 21.48 -33.61
CA ALA A 17 25.70 21.82 -34.38
C ALA A 17 24.90 20.58 -34.80
N PHE A 18 23.62 20.80 -35.10
CA PHE A 18 22.69 19.80 -35.64
C PHE A 18 23.33 18.99 -36.77
N VAL A 19 23.70 17.75 -36.47
CA VAL A 19 23.95 16.73 -37.49
C VAL A 19 22.67 15.92 -37.64
N THR A 20 22.07 16.04 -38.82
CA THR A 20 21.12 15.07 -39.39
C THR A 20 21.54 13.67 -38.99
N SER A 21 20.64 12.86 -38.42
CA SER A 21 20.99 11.48 -38.07
C SER A 21 21.52 10.80 -39.33
N PRO A 22 22.80 10.42 -39.42
CA PRO A 22 23.15 9.45 -40.41
C PRO A 22 22.50 8.16 -39.88
N GLN A 23 21.63 7.55 -40.68
CA GLN A 23 21.94 6.17 -41.01
C GLN A 23 23.42 6.22 -41.34
N THR A 24 24.31 5.72 -40.47
CA THR A 24 25.69 5.51 -40.88
C THR A 24 25.57 4.59 -42.07
N ALA A 25 25.61 5.18 -43.27
CA ALA A 25 25.60 4.45 -44.51
C ALA A 25 26.82 3.55 -44.39
N PHE A 26 26.57 2.26 -44.23
CA PHE A 26 27.62 1.27 -44.35
C PHE A 26 28.25 1.53 -45.72
N ALA A 27 29.49 2.04 -45.73
CA ALA A 27 30.19 2.37 -46.95
C ALA A 27 30.68 1.05 -47.56
N GLY A 28 29.95 0.55 -48.56
CA GLY A 28 30.27 -0.68 -49.28
C GLY A 28 29.13 -1.69 -49.32
N GLU A 29 29.28 -2.65 -50.22
CA GLU A 29 28.37 -3.77 -50.37
C GLU A 29 28.54 -4.79 -49.23
N VAL A 30 27.45 -5.47 -48.86
CA VAL A 30 27.45 -6.47 -47.78
C VAL A 30 27.30 -7.87 -48.36
N ALA A 31 28.35 -8.69 -48.24
CA ALA A 31 28.31 -10.07 -48.72
C ALA A 31 27.21 -10.91 -48.04
N ILE A 32 26.45 -11.65 -48.84
CA ILE A 32 25.39 -12.56 -48.39
C ILE A 32 26.01 -13.93 -48.08
N ASN A 33 26.64 -14.04 -46.91
CA ASN A 33 27.34 -15.26 -46.48
C ASN A 33 27.05 -15.61 -45.03
N ALA A 34 27.54 -16.76 -44.56
CA ALA A 34 27.32 -17.22 -43.19
C ALA A 34 28.00 -16.36 -42.11
N SER A 35 28.93 -15.47 -42.47
CA SER A 35 29.55 -14.53 -41.53
C SER A 35 28.62 -13.35 -41.23
N ASN A 36 27.99 -12.79 -42.26
CA ASN A 36 27.08 -11.65 -42.13
C ASN A 36 25.63 -12.08 -41.81
N PHE A 37 25.18 -13.20 -42.40
CA PHE A 37 23.85 -13.79 -42.26
C PHE A 37 23.96 -15.28 -41.91
N PRO A 38 24.21 -15.64 -40.64
CA PRO A 38 24.55 -17.01 -40.24
C PRO A 38 23.40 -18.01 -40.39
N ASP A 39 22.17 -17.59 -40.07
CA ASP A 39 20.98 -18.42 -40.23
C ASP A 39 20.71 -18.70 -41.70
N ARG A 40 20.56 -19.98 -42.05
CA ARG A 40 20.37 -20.41 -43.43
C ARG A 40 19.10 -19.83 -44.04
N VAL A 41 17.99 -19.86 -43.31
CA VAL A 41 16.67 -19.44 -43.81
C VAL A 41 16.61 -17.92 -43.93
N PHE A 42 17.22 -17.20 -42.98
CA PHE A 42 17.36 -15.75 -43.09
C PHE A 42 18.25 -15.36 -44.27
N ARG A 43 19.37 -16.08 -44.47
CA ARG A 43 20.27 -15.87 -45.61
C ARG A 43 19.60 -16.17 -46.95
N GLU A 44 18.85 -17.25 -47.06
CA GLU A 44 18.08 -17.58 -48.27
C GLU A 44 17.06 -16.49 -48.62
N TRP A 45 16.43 -15.88 -47.61
CA TRP A 45 15.52 -14.76 -47.83
C TRP A 45 16.25 -13.53 -48.41
N VAL A 46 17.39 -13.13 -47.85
CA VAL A 46 18.16 -11.99 -48.40
C VAL A 46 18.78 -12.29 -49.78
N SER A 47 19.08 -13.54 -50.10
CA SER A 47 19.52 -13.97 -51.44
C SER A 47 18.40 -14.07 -52.48
N SER A 48 17.14 -13.82 -52.11
CA SER A 48 16.03 -13.89 -53.07
C SER A 48 16.13 -12.81 -54.14
N ARG A 49 15.62 -13.09 -55.35
CA ARG A 49 15.58 -12.13 -56.46
C ARG A 49 14.74 -10.87 -56.20
N GLU A 50 13.95 -10.87 -55.12
CA GLU A 50 13.25 -9.69 -54.64
C GLU A 50 14.21 -8.69 -53.96
N ILE A 51 15.28 -9.20 -53.35
CA ILE A 51 16.25 -8.42 -52.57
C ILE A 51 17.58 -8.29 -53.33
N ASP A 52 18.28 -9.39 -53.58
CA ASP A 52 19.52 -9.47 -54.38
C ASP A 52 19.14 -9.55 -55.87
N GLN A 53 18.97 -8.38 -56.49
CA GLN A 53 18.35 -8.28 -57.81
C GLN A 53 19.29 -8.74 -58.92
N ASP A 54 20.55 -8.32 -58.85
CA ASP A 54 21.55 -8.74 -59.82
C ASP A 54 22.04 -10.17 -59.53
N GLY A 55 21.83 -10.69 -58.31
CA GLY A 55 22.20 -12.05 -57.91
C GLY A 55 23.71 -12.20 -57.76
N ASN A 56 24.41 -11.10 -57.47
CA ASN A 56 25.85 -11.09 -57.33
C ASN A 56 26.32 -11.58 -55.94
N GLY A 57 25.38 -11.87 -55.02
CA GLY A 57 25.67 -12.32 -53.66
C GLY A 57 26.14 -11.22 -52.71
N MET A 58 25.95 -9.95 -53.06
CA MET A 58 26.40 -8.75 -52.35
C MET A 58 25.26 -7.73 -52.29
N LEU A 59 24.87 -7.29 -51.10
CA LEU A 59 23.80 -6.29 -50.94
C LEU A 59 24.34 -4.87 -51.09
N ASN A 60 23.92 -4.18 -52.13
CA ASN A 60 24.14 -2.74 -52.27
C ASN A 60 23.09 -1.92 -51.48
N ASP A 61 23.25 -0.59 -51.45
CA ASP A 61 22.37 0.32 -50.72
C ASP A 61 20.88 0.24 -51.12
N THR A 62 20.59 -0.01 -52.40
CA THR A 62 19.22 -0.11 -52.90
C THR A 62 18.58 -1.41 -52.43
N GLU A 63 19.32 -2.52 -52.51
CA GLU A 63 18.86 -3.85 -52.10
C GLU A 63 18.65 -3.93 -50.58
N ARG A 64 19.56 -3.35 -49.80
CA ARG A 64 19.38 -3.20 -48.35
C ARG A 64 18.12 -2.41 -48.00
N ARG A 65 17.78 -1.37 -48.76
CA ARG A 65 16.53 -0.61 -48.56
C ARG A 65 15.29 -1.40 -49.00
N ARG A 66 15.39 -2.28 -49.99
CA ARG A 66 14.30 -3.16 -50.42
C ARG A 66 13.97 -4.24 -49.41
N ALA A 67 14.98 -4.78 -48.73
CA ALA A 67 14.85 -5.68 -47.57
C ALA A 67 14.16 -4.97 -46.39
N SER A 68 12.86 -4.72 -46.54
CA SER A 68 12.06 -3.83 -45.69
C SER A 68 10.95 -4.57 -44.95
N VAL A 69 10.52 -5.73 -45.45
CA VAL A 69 9.44 -6.52 -44.87
C VAL A 69 9.87 -7.98 -44.85
N LEU A 70 10.07 -8.51 -43.65
CA LEU A 70 10.27 -9.94 -43.42
C LEU A 70 9.05 -10.51 -42.70
N ARG A 71 8.28 -11.34 -43.39
CA ARG A 71 7.13 -12.07 -42.84
C ARG A 71 7.35 -13.56 -43.03
N LYS A 72 7.46 -14.29 -41.92
CA LYS A 72 7.43 -15.76 -41.92
C LYS A 72 6.43 -16.23 -40.86
N TYR A 73 5.52 -17.08 -41.28
CA TYR A 73 4.55 -17.71 -40.41
C TYR A 73 4.99 -19.15 -40.19
N TYR A 74 5.32 -19.48 -38.94
CA TYR A 74 5.77 -20.81 -38.58
C TYR A 74 4.65 -21.57 -37.88
N ASN A 75 4.48 -22.83 -38.27
CA ASN A 75 3.67 -23.76 -37.49
C ASN A 75 4.51 -24.34 -36.35
N ASP A 76 3.84 -24.82 -35.31
CA ASP A 76 4.51 -25.58 -34.26
C ASP A 76 5.19 -26.82 -34.85
N GLY A 77 6.47 -26.99 -34.53
CA GLY A 77 7.31 -28.07 -35.04
C GLY A 77 8.14 -27.74 -36.29
N ASP A 78 7.98 -26.56 -36.92
CA ASP A 78 8.70 -26.23 -38.15
C ASP A 78 10.24 -26.25 -37.92
N PRO A 79 11.01 -27.10 -38.64
CA PRO A 79 12.45 -27.21 -38.48
C PRO A 79 13.24 -26.03 -39.07
N ASN A 80 12.61 -25.22 -39.94
CA ASN A 80 13.24 -24.10 -40.66
C ASN A 80 12.92 -22.74 -40.03
N ARG A 81 12.71 -22.72 -38.71
CA ARG A 81 12.47 -21.49 -37.95
C ARG A 81 13.76 -20.68 -37.83
N ILE A 82 13.71 -19.43 -38.28
CA ILE A 82 14.81 -18.48 -38.11
C ILE A 82 15.16 -18.39 -36.62
N ALA A 83 16.44 -18.57 -36.32
CA ALA A 83 16.98 -18.56 -34.96
C ALA A 83 17.99 -17.43 -34.73
N ASP A 84 18.60 -16.91 -35.79
CA ASP A 84 19.64 -15.89 -35.73
C ASP A 84 19.41 -14.80 -36.78
N LEU A 85 19.22 -13.56 -36.31
CA LEU A 85 18.97 -12.38 -37.14
C LEU A 85 20.23 -11.52 -37.33
N ARG A 86 21.43 -12.02 -36.99
CA ARG A 86 22.67 -11.34 -37.36
C ARG A 86 22.67 -11.01 -38.86
N GLY A 87 22.95 -9.75 -39.17
CA GLY A 87 22.83 -9.17 -40.51
C GLY A 87 21.65 -8.21 -40.66
N ILE A 88 20.64 -8.30 -39.78
CA ILE A 88 19.48 -7.40 -39.82
C ILE A 88 19.84 -5.92 -39.67
N GLN A 89 20.95 -5.60 -39.01
CA GLN A 89 21.45 -4.23 -38.85
C GLN A 89 21.80 -3.55 -40.17
N TYR A 90 22.05 -4.33 -41.24
CA TYR A 90 22.36 -3.80 -42.57
C TYR A 90 21.11 -3.39 -43.34
N LEU A 91 19.93 -3.86 -42.93
CA LEU A 91 18.71 -3.84 -43.72
C LEU A 91 17.79 -2.67 -43.34
N GLY A 92 17.12 -2.11 -44.34
CA GLY A 92 16.16 -1.01 -44.24
C GLY A 92 14.79 -1.43 -43.69
N MET A 93 14.78 -2.26 -42.65
CA MET A 93 13.59 -2.92 -42.11
C MET A 93 12.51 -1.92 -41.65
N GLN A 94 11.30 -2.14 -42.13
CA GLN A 94 10.07 -1.45 -41.74
C GLN A 94 9.11 -2.38 -41.01
N GLU A 95 9.10 -3.67 -41.34
CA GLU A 95 8.31 -4.69 -40.66
C GLU A 95 9.10 -5.98 -40.47
N LEU A 96 9.09 -6.48 -39.23
CA LEU A 96 9.64 -7.77 -38.85
C LEU A 96 8.54 -8.60 -38.19
N ASN A 97 8.09 -9.65 -38.88
CA ASN A 97 7.10 -10.60 -38.39
C ASN A 97 7.66 -12.02 -38.47
N LEU A 98 8.04 -12.54 -37.30
CA LEU A 98 8.61 -13.87 -37.09
C LEU A 98 7.95 -14.52 -35.87
N VAL A 99 6.61 -14.48 -35.81
CA VAL A 99 5.84 -15.17 -34.77
C VAL A 99 6.14 -16.67 -34.81
N HIS A 100 6.28 -17.32 -33.65
CA HIS A 100 6.72 -18.71 -33.49
C HIS A 100 8.18 -19.00 -33.90
N SER A 101 9.02 -17.98 -34.11
CA SER A 101 10.44 -18.16 -34.45
C SER A 101 11.30 -18.65 -33.28
N ASN A 102 12.52 -19.05 -33.61
CA ASN A 102 13.52 -19.58 -32.69
C ASN A 102 14.55 -18.51 -32.26
N VAL A 103 14.24 -17.23 -32.47
CA VAL A 103 15.13 -16.13 -32.10
C VAL A 103 15.22 -16.04 -30.57
N SER A 104 16.42 -16.20 -30.02
CA SER A 104 16.68 -16.08 -28.58
C SER A 104 17.12 -14.68 -28.16
N SER A 105 17.75 -13.94 -29.07
CA SER A 105 18.14 -12.54 -28.88
C SER A 105 18.22 -11.79 -30.21
N VAL A 106 17.90 -10.49 -30.20
CA VAL A 106 18.05 -9.64 -31.38
C VAL A 106 18.46 -8.21 -31.02
N ASP A 107 19.36 -7.62 -31.81
CA ASP A 107 19.72 -6.21 -31.74
C ASP A 107 19.06 -5.46 -32.90
N LEU A 108 18.02 -4.67 -32.63
CA LEU A 108 17.31 -3.86 -33.63
C LEU A 108 17.69 -2.38 -33.55
N SER A 109 18.74 -2.03 -32.79
CA SER A 109 19.11 -0.63 -32.52
C SER A 109 19.38 0.18 -33.79
N SER A 110 19.86 -0.47 -34.86
CA SER A 110 20.16 0.15 -36.16
C SER A 110 18.95 0.25 -37.10
N ASN A 111 17.82 -0.38 -36.76
CA ASN A 111 16.65 -0.49 -37.62
C ASN A 111 15.62 0.61 -37.32
N ALA A 112 16.04 1.87 -37.39
CA ALA A 112 15.22 3.05 -37.06
C ALA A 112 14.02 3.28 -38.00
N ALA A 113 13.77 2.43 -39.00
CA ALA A 113 12.59 2.49 -39.86
C ALA A 113 11.47 1.52 -39.43
N LEU A 114 11.72 0.62 -38.47
CA LEU A 114 10.76 -0.40 -38.01
C LEU A 114 9.48 0.18 -37.41
N ARG A 115 8.34 -0.07 -38.05
CA ARG A 115 7.00 0.33 -37.62
C ARG A 115 6.25 -0.82 -36.94
N MET A 116 6.70 -2.03 -37.17
CA MET A 116 6.01 -3.23 -36.72
C MET A 116 7.02 -4.31 -36.37
N ILE A 117 7.00 -4.74 -35.10
CA ILE A 117 7.87 -5.77 -34.54
C ILE A 117 6.97 -6.85 -33.95
N LEU A 118 6.84 -8.00 -34.63
CA LEU A 118 6.07 -9.17 -34.20
C LEU A 118 7.03 -10.33 -34.00
N LEU A 119 7.42 -10.56 -32.75
CA LEU A 119 8.30 -11.67 -32.34
C LEU A 119 7.64 -12.52 -31.24
N SER A 120 6.31 -12.64 -31.29
CA SER A 120 5.52 -13.37 -30.30
C SER A 120 5.68 -14.89 -30.37
N ASN A 121 5.29 -15.59 -29.30
CA ASN A 121 5.27 -17.06 -29.22
C ASN A 121 6.64 -17.71 -29.49
N GLY A 122 7.71 -17.10 -29.01
CA GLY A 122 9.08 -17.52 -29.27
C GLY A 122 9.84 -17.94 -28.02
N ARG A 123 11.16 -17.78 -28.09
CA ARG A 123 12.09 -17.99 -26.97
C ARG A 123 12.97 -16.77 -26.72
N LEU A 124 12.47 -15.59 -27.07
CA LEU A 124 13.21 -14.34 -26.98
C LEU A 124 13.49 -14.00 -25.51
N SER A 125 14.77 -13.88 -25.19
CA SER A 125 15.26 -13.57 -23.84
C SER A 125 15.86 -12.16 -23.75
N SER A 126 16.26 -11.57 -24.88
CA SER A 126 16.79 -10.22 -24.95
C SER A 126 16.50 -9.54 -26.28
N ILE A 127 16.17 -8.25 -26.23
CA ILE A 127 15.97 -7.42 -27.41
C ILE A 127 16.48 -6.01 -27.12
N LYS A 128 17.22 -5.43 -28.08
CA LYS A 128 17.49 -3.99 -28.08
C LYS A 128 16.58 -3.30 -29.08
N MET A 129 15.86 -2.30 -28.61
CA MET A 129 14.89 -1.58 -29.42
C MET A 129 15.55 -0.60 -30.41
N PRO A 130 14.91 -0.32 -31.55
CA PRO A 130 15.33 0.74 -32.46
C PRO A 130 15.46 2.09 -31.75
N SER A 131 16.56 2.80 -31.99
CA SER A 131 16.74 4.16 -31.47
C SER A 131 16.17 5.19 -32.45
N ARG A 132 15.31 6.07 -31.95
CA ARG A 132 14.62 7.09 -32.76
C ARG A 132 14.89 8.48 -32.18
N LYS A 133 14.91 9.52 -33.02
CA LYS A 133 14.81 10.89 -32.52
C LYS A 133 13.34 11.18 -32.13
N PRO A 134 13.07 12.02 -31.11
CA PRO A 134 11.72 12.47 -30.81
C PRO A 134 11.05 13.12 -32.01
N MET A 135 9.79 12.77 -32.26
CA MET A 135 9.01 13.28 -33.39
C MET A 135 8.27 14.55 -32.98
N THR A 136 8.17 15.53 -33.88
CA THR A 136 7.45 16.79 -33.63
C THR A 136 6.10 16.85 -34.34
N ARG A 137 5.88 16.10 -35.43
CA ARG A 137 4.60 16.00 -36.16
C ARG A 137 4.58 14.81 -37.12
N ASP A 138 3.43 14.15 -37.31
CA ASP A 138 3.12 13.15 -38.36
C ASP A 138 4.13 12.00 -38.58
N GLY A 139 4.94 11.68 -37.56
CA GLY A 139 5.92 10.61 -37.71
C GLY A 139 5.31 9.21 -37.54
N TYR A 140 6.06 8.21 -38.00
CA TYR A 140 5.66 6.81 -37.96
C TYR A 140 5.50 6.24 -36.55
N LYS A 141 4.36 5.58 -36.34
CA LYS A 141 4.03 4.83 -35.15
C LYS A 141 4.66 3.44 -35.19
N THR A 142 5.10 2.94 -34.03
CA THR A 142 5.68 1.62 -33.84
C THR A 142 4.75 0.79 -32.97
N THR A 143 4.37 -0.37 -33.50
CA THR A 143 3.63 -1.39 -32.79
C THR A 143 4.56 -2.55 -32.47
N VAL A 144 4.53 -3.02 -31.22
CA VAL A 144 5.43 -4.04 -30.68
C VAL A 144 4.61 -5.19 -30.09
N PHE A 145 4.77 -6.39 -30.63
CA PHE A 145 4.23 -7.63 -30.10
C PHE A 145 5.39 -8.59 -29.76
N LEU A 146 5.60 -8.81 -28.47
CA LEU A 146 6.63 -9.67 -27.89
C LEU A 146 6.03 -10.64 -26.87
N ASN A 147 4.71 -10.84 -26.88
CA ASN A 147 4.03 -11.70 -25.94
C ASN A 147 4.45 -13.17 -26.08
N ASN A 148 4.30 -13.92 -24.97
CA ASN A 148 4.66 -15.33 -24.88
C ASN A 148 6.15 -15.58 -25.26
N ASN A 149 7.04 -15.01 -24.45
CA ASN A 149 8.50 -15.09 -24.60
C ASN A 149 9.16 -15.25 -23.21
N GLN A 150 10.49 -15.06 -23.14
CA GLN A 150 11.29 -15.28 -21.94
C GLN A 150 11.99 -14.00 -21.45
N LEU A 151 11.46 -12.81 -21.81
CA LEU A 151 12.05 -11.53 -21.46
C LEU A 151 11.96 -11.28 -19.94
N SER A 152 13.10 -10.98 -19.31
CA SER A 152 13.15 -10.58 -17.90
C SER A 152 13.09 -9.07 -17.69
N THR A 153 13.48 -8.31 -18.71
CA THR A 153 13.48 -6.84 -18.75
C THR A 153 13.23 -6.36 -20.17
N LEU A 154 12.59 -5.22 -20.34
CA LEU A 154 12.41 -4.59 -21.64
C LEU A 154 12.57 -3.08 -21.55
N ASP A 155 13.41 -2.52 -22.42
CA ASP A 155 13.59 -1.08 -22.55
C ASP A 155 13.00 -0.57 -23.86
N LEU A 156 11.88 0.14 -23.75
CA LEU A 156 11.21 0.81 -24.87
C LEU A 156 11.59 2.28 -24.98
N SER A 157 12.40 2.82 -24.05
CA SER A 157 12.78 4.24 -24.05
C SER A 157 13.44 4.73 -25.35
N PRO A 158 14.23 3.94 -26.10
CA PRO A 158 14.82 4.38 -27.37
C PRO A 158 13.79 4.74 -28.45
N LEU A 159 12.55 4.26 -28.34
CA LEU A 159 11.49 4.54 -29.31
C LEU A 159 10.87 5.94 -29.15
N ASN A 160 11.19 6.67 -28.07
CA ASN A 160 10.66 8.01 -27.77
C ASN A 160 9.13 8.05 -27.92
N ASN A 161 8.56 9.11 -28.49
CA ASN A 161 7.12 9.29 -28.64
C ASN A 161 6.48 8.51 -29.80
N GLY A 162 7.25 7.65 -30.49
CA GLY A 162 6.78 6.90 -31.65
C GLY A 162 5.99 5.62 -31.33
N LEU A 163 5.66 5.34 -30.07
CA LEU A 163 5.01 4.09 -29.66
C LEU A 163 3.48 4.18 -29.77
N SER A 164 2.82 3.21 -30.41
CA SER A 164 1.34 3.19 -30.57
C SER A 164 0.65 2.05 -29.86
N PHE A 165 1.26 0.87 -29.81
CA PHE A 165 0.68 -0.29 -29.15
C PHE A 165 1.80 -1.24 -28.72
N VAL A 166 1.65 -1.80 -27.52
CA VAL A 166 2.62 -2.74 -26.95
C VAL A 166 1.89 -3.93 -26.39
N ASP A 167 2.27 -5.12 -26.83
CA ASP A 167 1.90 -6.38 -26.21
C ASP A 167 3.13 -7.16 -25.78
N VAL A 168 3.26 -7.36 -24.48
CA VAL A 168 4.33 -8.09 -23.81
C VAL A 168 3.78 -9.09 -22.79
N HIS A 169 2.50 -9.48 -22.91
CA HIS A 169 1.90 -10.42 -21.98
C HIS A 169 2.63 -11.78 -21.97
N GLN A 170 2.54 -12.53 -20.87
CA GLN A 170 3.19 -13.83 -20.73
C GLN A 170 4.70 -13.78 -21.00
N ASN A 171 5.40 -12.98 -20.19
CA ASN A 171 6.86 -12.94 -20.15
C ASN A 171 7.32 -13.13 -18.69
N ARG A 172 8.57 -12.78 -18.38
CA ARG A 172 9.13 -12.80 -17.02
C ARG A 172 9.56 -11.40 -16.58
N LEU A 173 8.91 -10.36 -17.11
CA LEU A 173 9.33 -8.97 -16.94
C LEU A 173 9.24 -8.57 -15.48
N THR A 174 10.39 -8.18 -14.92
CA THR A 174 10.49 -7.49 -13.62
C THR A 174 10.53 -5.98 -13.79
N SER A 175 10.91 -5.52 -14.99
CA SER A 175 11.01 -4.11 -15.37
C SER A 175 10.60 -3.92 -16.83
N LEU A 176 9.76 -2.90 -17.06
CA LEU A 176 9.36 -2.39 -18.38
C LEU A 176 9.59 -0.87 -18.39
N ASN A 177 10.61 -0.43 -19.11
CA ASN A 177 10.95 0.98 -19.21
C ASN A 177 10.20 1.61 -20.39
N MET A 178 9.15 2.37 -20.07
CA MET A 178 8.41 3.15 -21.06
C MET A 178 9.18 4.41 -21.47
N PRO A 179 8.97 4.95 -22.68
CA PRO A 179 9.54 6.22 -23.07
C PRO A 179 9.21 7.34 -22.09
N ASN A 180 10.24 8.08 -21.68
CA ASN A 180 10.09 9.23 -20.80
C ASN A 180 10.23 10.52 -21.59
N VAL A 181 9.10 11.09 -22.00
CA VAL A 181 9.06 12.34 -22.74
C VAL A 181 8.48 13.42 -21.83
N PRO A 182 9.23 14.50 -21.51
CA PRO A 182 8.75 15.54 -20.62
C PRO A 182 7.59 16.32 -21.25
N LEU A 183 6.38 16.11 -20.72
CA LEU A 183 5.16 16.77 -21.17
C LEU A 183 4.97 18.12 -20.48
N ARG A 184 4.51 19.12 -21.24
CA ARG A 184 4.08 20.42 -20.71
C ARG A 184 2.59 20.42 -20.32
N SER A 185 1.79 19.61 -21.01
CA SER A 185 0.35 19.42 -20.78
C SER A 185 -0.10 18.06 -21.35
N SER A 186 -1.37 17.69 -21.15
CA SER A 186 -1.96 16.45 -21.71
C SER A 186 -2.03 16.46 -23.25
N ASP A 187 -2.07 17.64 -23.85
CA ASP A 187 -2.22 17.84 -25.30
C ASP A 187 -0.87 18.14 -25.99
N ASP A 188 0.24 17.97 -25.26
CA ASP A 188 1.59 18.16 -25.81
C ASP A 188 1.80 17.21 -27.00
N GLU A 189 2.14 17.76 -28.17
CA GLU A 189 2.36 16.98 -29.39
C GLU A 189 3.46 15.91 -29.24
N ARG A 190 4.31 16.05 -28.22
CA ARG A 190 5.37 15.10 -27.87
C ARG A 190 4.88 13.94 -27.00
N ALA A 191 3.62 13.95 -26.56
CA ALA A 191 3.03 12.87 -25.78
C ALA A 191 3.05 11.53 -26.53
N LEU A 192 3.16 10.43 -25.77
CA LEU A 192 3.06 9.10 -26.34
C LEU A 192 1.69 8.92 -26.97
N GLN A 193 1.68 8.45 -28.21
CA GLN A 193 0.48 8.12 -28.96
C GLN A 193 0.01 6.68 -28.68
N LEU A 194 0.41 6.13 -27.53
CA LEU A 194 0.16 4.75 -27.10
C LEU A 194 -1.32 4.58 -26.78
N GLY A 195 -2.04 3.81 -27.60
CA GLY A 195 -3.46 3.49 -27.39
C GLY A 195 -3.68 2.28 -26.50
N GLY A 196 -2.75 1.33 -26.49
CA GLY A 196 -2.86 0.09 -25.70
C GLY A 196 -1.53 -0.43 -25.18
N LEU A 197 -1.54 -0.91 -23.93
CA LEU A 197 -0.43 -1.61 -23.27
C LEU A 197 -0.94 -2.89 -22.62
N LEU A 198 -0.57 -4.04 -23.19
CA LEU A 198 -0.89 -5.37 -22.69
C LEU A 198 0.36 -5.98 -22.04
N ALA A 199 0.38 -6.06 -20.71
CA ALA A 199 1.51 -6.57 -19.93
C ALA A 199 1.06 -7.54 -18.83
N ASN A 200 -0.03 -8.26 -19.08
CA ASN A 200 -0.52 -9.33 -18.22
C ASN A 200 0.53 -10.44 -18.02
N ASP A 201 0.43 -11.20 -16.94
CA ASP A 201 1.24 -12.40 -16.70
C ASP A 201 2.75 -12.12 -16.76
N ASN A 202 3.20 -11.27 -15.84
CA ASN A 202 4.60 -10.87 -15.67
C ASN A 202 4.94 -10.77 -14.17
N ALA A 203 6.08 -10.18 -13.83
CA ALA A 203 6.53 -9.99 -12.45
C ALA A 203 6.78 -8.50 -12.13
N LEU A 204 6.08 -7.57 -12.80
CA LEU A 204 6.28 -6.14 -12.66
C LEU A 204 5.91 -5.68 -11.24
N THR A 205 6.79 -4.93 -10.60
CA THR A 205 6.54 -4.28 -9.30
C THR A 205 6.12 -2.82 -9.43
N SER A 206 6.38 -2.21 -10.59
CA SER A 206 6.00 -0.85 -10.93
C SER A 206 5.88 -0.69 -12.44
N ILE A 207 5.05 0.25 -12.89
CA ILE A 207 4.95 0.68 -14.28
C ILE A 207 4.71 2.20 -14.32
N ASN A 208 5.34 2.91 -15.26
CA ASN A 208 5.12 4.33 -15.47
C ASN A 208 4.40 4.58 -16.80
N VAL A 209 3.13 4.98 -16.72
CA VAL A 209 2.28 5.32 -17.88
C VAL A 209 1.93 6.81 -17.94
N ARG A 210 2.56 7.66 -17.11
CA ARG A 210 2.21 9.09 -16.99
C ARG A 210 2.37 9.89 -18.27
N ASN A 211 3.23 9.44 -19.18
CA ASN A 211 3.51 10.12 -20.45
C ASN A 211 2.65 9.61 -21.62
N ALA A 212 1.64 8.77 -21.35
CA ALA A 212 0.72 8.19 -22.33
C ALA A 212 -0.73 8.70 -22.17
N PRO A 213 -1.00 10.00 -22.36
CA PRO A 213 -2.33 10.57 -22.15
C PRO A 213 -3.40 10.03 -23.10
N LYS A 214 -3.00 9.39 -24.22
CA LYS A 214 -3.89 8.73 -25.19
C LYS A 214 -4.15 7.24 -24.91
N LEU A 215 -3.66 6.73 -23.79
CA LEU A 215 -3.83 5.32 -23.41
C LEU A 215 -5.31 5.03 -23.12
N GLY A 216 -5.90 4.13 -23.91
CA GLY A 216 -7.29 3.68 -23.79
C GLY A 216 -7.42 2.28 -23.19
N ASP A 217 -6.47 1.38 -23.49
CA ASP A 217 -6.46 0.00 -22.99
C ASP A 217 -5.19 -0.29 -22.18
N LEU A 218 -5.36 -0.60 -20.89
CA LEU A 218 -4.25 -0.92 -20.00
C LEU A 218 -4.52 -2.24 -19.27
N GLN A 219 -3.75 -3.27 -19.62
CA GLN A 219 -3.87 -4.60 -19.02
C GLN A 219 -2.58 -4.96 -18.29
N LEU A 220 -2.68 -5.10 -16.97
CA LEU A 220 -1.59 -5.32 -16.02
C LEU A 220 -1.88 -6.48 -15.06
N SER A 221 -2.88 -7.30 -15.36
CA SER A 221 -3.29 -8.43 -14.54
C SER A 221 -2.15 -9.43 -14.30
N ASN A 222 -2.16 -10.12 -13.16
CA ASN A 222 -1.16 -11.11 -12.78
C ASN A 222 0.28 -10.52 -12.76
N ASN A 223 0.47 -9.48 -11.97
CA ASN A 223 1.76 -8.85 -11.70
C ASN A 223 1.97 -8.69 -10.18
N ARG A 224 2.92 -7.85 -9.76
CA ARG A 224 3.25 -7.60 -8.35
C ARG A 224 3.15 -6.10 -7.99
N LEU A 225 2.28 -5.37 -8.67
CA LEU A 225 2.08 -3.93 -8.47
C LEU A 225 1.43 -3.67 -7.11
N THR A 226 2.03 -2.80 -6.30
CA THR A 226 1.45 -2.34 -5.02
C THR A 226 0.76 -0.99 -5.13
N SER A 227 1.05 -0.26 -6.22
CA SER A 227 0.46 1.04 -6.55
C SER A 227 0.39 1.19 -8.06
N LEU A 228 -0.60 1.94 -8.54
CA LEU A 228 -0.73 2.33 -9.93
C LEU A 228 -1.17 3.78 -10.00
N ASP A 229 -0.43 4.59 -10.77
CA ASP A 229 -0.82 5.97 -11.06
C ASP A 229 -1.22 6.09 -12.53
N VAL A 230 -2.51 6.38 -12.74
CA VAL A 230 -3.14 6.59 -14.05
C VAL A 230 -3.65 8.02 -14.22
N SER A 231 -3.24 8.97 -13.37
CA SER A 231 -3.85 10.32 -13.31
C SER A 231 -3.83 11.11 -14.64
N ASN A 232 -2.90 10.78 -15.53
CA ASN A 232 -2.74 11.43 -16.84
C ASN A 232 -3.43 10.67 -17.97
N ASN A 233 -3.91 9.44 -17.74
CA ASN A 233 -4.50 8.56 -18.73
C ASN A 233 -6.03 8.73 -18.76
N ARG A 234 -6.50 9.97 -18.96
CA ARG A 234 -7.92 10.35 -18.84
C ARG A 234 -8.83 9.73 -19.90
N LEU A 235 -8.24 9.22 -20.99
CA LEU A 235 -8.92 8.51 -22.07
C LEU A 235 -8.99 6.99 -21.85
N LEU A 236 -8.61 6.48 -20.67
CA LEU A 236 -8.75 5.06 -20.35
C LEU A 236 -10.22 4.62 -20.47
N GLU A 237 -10.42 3.56 -21.23
CA GLU A 237 -11.69 2.89 -21.48
C GLU A 237 -11.72 1.49 -20.83
N ASN A 238 -10.60 0.77 -20.89
CA ASN A 238 -10.39 -0.54 -20.27
C ASN A 238 -9.18 -0.52 -19.33
N LEU A 239 -9.40 -0.98 -18.09
CA LEU A 239 -8.35 -1.17 -17.09
C LEU A 239 -8.44 -2.56 -16.45
N GLU A 240 -7.43 -3.39 -16.67
CA GLU A 240 -7.31 -4.70 -16.04
C GLU A 240 -6.10 -4.71 -15.11
N ILE A 241 -6.34 -4.86 -13.81
CA ILE A 241 -5.32 -4.86 -12.75
C ILE A 241 -5.45 -6.08 -11.83
N ALA A 242 -6.13 -7.13 -12.30
CA ALA A 242 -6.45 -8.29 -11.49
C ALA A 242 -5.19 -8.94 -10.91
N ASN A 243 -5.31 -9.54 -9.73
CA ASN A 243 -4.23 -10.24 -9.04
C ASN A 243 -2.95 -9.38 -8.87
N ASN A 244 -3.13 -8.12 -8.47
CA ASN A 244 -2.06 -7.25 -8.00
C ASN A 244 -2.38 -6.76 -6.58
N PRO A 245 -1.39 -6.66 -5.67
CA PRO A 245 -1.59 -6.16 -4.30
C PRO A 245 -1.81 -4.64 -4.21
N ILE A 246 -2.55 -4.03 -5.16
CA ILE A 246 -2.90 -2.61 -5.16
C ILE A 246 -3.98 -2.35 -4.11
N SER A 247 -3.66 -1.50 -3.13
CA SER A 247 -4.57 -1.17 -2.02
C SER A 247 -5.39 0.11 -2.24
N LYS A 248 -4.98 0.94 -3.21
CA LYS A 248 -5.63 2.21 -3.56
C LYS A 248 -5.54 2.47 -5.06
N LEU A 249 -6.66 2.91 -5.63
CA LEU A 249 -6.77 3.33 -7.03
C LEU A 249 -7.65 4.59 -7.10
N GLU A 250 -7.17 5.63 -7.77
CA GLU A 250 -7.85 6.93 -7.90
C GLU A 250 -8.43 7.08 -9.30
N LEU A 251 -9.76 7.01 -9.44
CA LEU A 251 -10.44 7.02 -10.74
C LEU A 251 -11.27 8.29 -11.04
N LYS A 252 -11.23 9.29 -10.17
CA LYS A 252 -12.08 10.50 -10.26
C LYS A 252 -12.01 11.31 -11.56
N ASN A 253 -10.97 11.11 -12.38
CA ASN A 253 -10.72 11.84 -13.62
C ASN A 253 -10.77 10.92 -14.88
N HIS A 254 -11.51 9.81 -14.83
CA HIS A 254 -11.60 8.83 -15.92
C HIS A 254 -13.04 8.67 -16.42
N PRO A 255 -13.62 9.72 -17.06
CA PRO A 255 -15.03 9.72 -17.44
C PRO A 255 -15.38 8.65 -18.49
N PHE A 256 -14.41 8.17 -19.27
CA PHE A 256 -14.61 7.18 -20.32
C PHE A 256 -14.36 5.73 -19.87
N LEU A 257 -13.96 5.52 -18.61
CA LEU A 257 -13.66 4.18 -18.11
C LEU A 257 -14.96 3.39 -17.96
N TRP A 258 -15.18 2.46 -18.89
CA TRP A 258 -16.37 1.62 -18.92
C TRP A 258 -16.09 0.18 -18.51
N LYS A 259 -14.82 -0.28 -18.56
CA LYS A 259 -14.41 -1.63 -18.16
C LYS A 259 -13.31 -1.61 -17.11
N LEU A 260 -13.55 -2.29 -15.98
CA LEU A 260 -12.57 -2.51 -14.91
C LEU A 260 -12.57 -3.96 -14.41
N ASP A 261 -11.43 -4.64 -14.50
CA ASP A 261 -11.17 -5.86 -13.72
C ASP A 261 -10.13 -5.57 -12.63
N ALA A 262 -10.58 -5.59 -11.38
CA ALA A 262 -9.74 -5.46 -10.19
C ALA A 262 -9.88 -6.68 -9.26
N SER A 263 -10.18 -7.86 -9.82
CA SER A 263 -10.26 -9.12 -9.08
C SER A 263 -8.95 -9.43 -8.35
N GLY A 264 -9.01 -9.99 -7.15
CA GLY A 264 -7.81 -10.33 -6.37
C GLY A 264 -6.95 -9.13 -5.96
N SER A 265 -7.47 -7.90 -6.05
CA SER A 265 -6.77 -6.70 -5.61
C SER A 265 -6.95 -6.41 -4.12
N GLY A 266 -6.05 -5.59 -3.57
CA GLY A 266 -6.09 -5.13 -2.18
C GLY A 266 -7.04 -3.95 -1.92
N LEU A 267 -7.86 -3.56 -2.89
CA LEU A 267 -8.73 -2.38 -2.80
C LEU A 267 -9.76 -2.54 -1.68
N ARG A 268 -9.85 -1.54 -0.79
CA ARG A 268 -10.85 -1.50 0.29
C ARG A 268 -12.07 -0.65 -0.07
N ILE A 269 -11.88 0.44 -0.78
CA ILE A 269 -12.97 1.31 -1.26
C ILE A 269 -12.62 1.68 -2.69
N LEU A 270 -13.61 1.56 -3.58
CA LEU A 270 -13.47 1.89 -4.99
C LEU A 270 -14.45 3.01 -5.33
N ASP A 271 -13.92 4.14 -5.82
CA ASP A 271 -14.73 5.28 -6.22
C ASP A 271 -14.92 5.30 -7.74
N LEU A 272 -16.15 5.06 -8.17
CA LEU A 272 -16.61 5.01 -9.57
C LEU A 272 -17.59 6.15 -9.88
N SER A 273 -17.69 7.16 -9.00
CA SER A 273 -18.66 8.26 -9.13
C SER A 273 -18.45 9.17 -10.34
N LYS A 274 -17.31 9.04 -11.03
CA LYS A 274 -16.88 9.84 -12.18
C LYS A 274 -16.43 8.98 -13.37
N THR A 275 -16.95 7.76 -13.46
CA THR A 275 -16.68 6.80 -14.54
C THR A 275 -17.98 6.39 -15.22
N ASP A 276 -17.96 6.07 -16.51
CA ASP A 276 -19.09 5.49 -17.24
C ASP A 276 -19.09 3.95 -17.15
N MET A 277 -19.05 3.42 -15.93
CA MET A 277 -18.79 1.99 -15.69
C MET A 277 -19.93 1.10 -16.22
N GLN A 278 -19.59 0.20 -17.15
CA GLN A 278 -20.50 -0.77 -17.77
C GLN A 278 -20.12 -2.21 -17.43
N TYR A 279 -18.82 -2.51 -17.29
CA TYR A 279 -18.29 -3.83 -16.92
C TYR A 279 -17.37 -3.71 -15.70
N LEU A 280 -17.75 -4.34 -14.59
CA LEU A 280 -16.95 -4.36 -13.37
C LEU A 280 -16.76 -5.80 -12.88
N LYS A 281 -15.49 -6.20 -12.70
CA LYS A 281 -15.11 -7.47 -12.08
C LYS A 281 -14.21 -7.23 -10.88
N ILE A 282 -14.62 -7.76 -9.72
CA ILE A 282 -13.95 -7.53 -8.42
C ILE A 282 -13.95 -8.80 -7.55
N GLU A 283 -13.90 -9.97 -8.18
CA GLU A 283 -13.89 -11.25 -7.47
C GLU A 283 -12.70 -11.36 -6.52
N ARG A 284 -12.88 -12.01 -5.36
CA ARG A 284 -11.79 -12.24 -4.39
C ARG A 284 -11.04 -10.94 -3.98
N SER A 285 -11.71 -9.78 -4.07
CA SER A 285 -11.18 -8.50 -3.59
C SER A 285 -11.34 -8.35 -2.07
N ASN A 286 -10.72 -7.33 -1.50
CA ASN A 286 -10.84 -6.94 -0.08
C ASN A 286 -11.82 -5.77 0.15
N LEU A 287 -12.76 -5.60 -0.78
CA LEU A 287 -13.61 -4.42 -0.88
C LEU A 287 -14.62 -4.34 0.27
N LEU A 288 -14.80 -3.14 0.80
CA LEU A 288 -15.82 -2.80 1.79
C LEU A 288 -17.01 -2.08 1.14
N ALA A 289 -16.76 -1.20 0.18
CA ALA A 289 -17.83 -0.47 -0.48
C ALA A 289 -17.38 0.11 -1.83
N ILE A 290 -18.35 0.46 -2.66
CA ILE A 290 -18.16 1.23 -3.89
C ILE A 290 -18.85 2.59 -3.73
N LYS A 291 -18.15 3.67 -4.07
CA LYS A 291 -18.76 5.00 -4.18
C LYS A 291 -19.21 5.24 -5.60
N GLY A 292 -20.42 5.76 -5.77
CA GLY A 292 -20.85 6.45 -7.00
C GLY A 292 -22.36 6.41 -7.22
N SER A 293 -22.78 6.86 -8.40
CA SER A 293 -24.11 7.41 -8.66
C SER A 293 -25.25 6.40 -8.59
N GLU A 294 -26.46 6.93 -8.39
CA GLU A 294 -27.72 6.18 -8.29
C GLU A 294 -28.09 5.44 -9.59
N ASP A 295 -27.50 5.83 -10.73
CA ASP A 295 -27.83 5.36 -12.07
C ASP A 295 -26.65 4.70 -12.82
N TYR A 296 -25.99 3.68 -12.25
CA TYR A 296 -25.05 2.93 -13.07
C TYR A 296 -25.80 2.16 -14.15
N ARG A 297 -25.63 2.54 -15.42
CA ARG A 297 -26.02 1.72 -16.58
C ARG A 297 -25.01 0.59 -16.74
N ILE A 298 -24.98 -0.32 -15.77
CA ILE A 298 -24.18 -1.54 -15.86
C ILE A 298 -24.94 -2.49 -16.80
N ASN A 299 -24.67 -2.30 -18.09
CA ASN A 299 -25.16 -3.16 -19.15
C ASN A 299 -24.13 -4.27 -19.36
N ASP A 300 -24.59 -5.50 -19.13
CA ASP A 300 -23.93 -6.75 -19.46
C ASP A 300 -22.89 -7.32 -18.46
N SER A 301 -23.12 -8.60 -18.11
CA SER A 301 -22.13 -9.56 -17.58
C SER A 301 -21.43 -9.28 -16.25
N VAL A 302 -22.10 -8.74 -15.23
CA VAL A 302 -21.64 -8.87 -13.83
C VAL A 302 -21.85 -10.32 -13.32
N ASN A 303 -21.25 -11.29 -14.01
CA ASN A 303 -21.11 -12.66 -13.53
C ASN A 303 -19.90 -12.69 -12.60
N GLY A 304 -20.03 -12.20 -11.35
CA GLY A 304 -18.95 -12.35 -10.37
C GLY A 304 -18.98 -11.45 -9.14
N ILE A 305 -19.77 -10.37 -9.13
CA ILE A 305 -19.91 -9.54 -7.92
C ILE A 305 -20.93 -10.18 -7.00
N SER A 306 -20.52 -11.18 -6.23
CA SER A 306 -21.39 -11.71 -5.19
C SER A 306 -20.75 -11.62 -3.82
N ARG A 307 -19.44 -11.84 -3.69
CA ARG A 307 -18.80 -12.02 -2.38
C ARG A 307 -17.40 -11.44 -2.32
N THR A 308 -17.13 -10.73 -1.23
CA THR A 308 -15.80 -10.29 -0.82
C THR A 308 -15.59 -10.64 0.66
N SER A 309 -14.33 -10.89 1.01
CA SER A 309 -13.92 -11.13 2.39
C SER A 309 -12.71 -10.27 2.67
N THR A 310 -12.67 -9.62 3.83
CA THR A 310 -11.56 -8.74 4.21
C THR A 310 -11.32 -8.76 5.71
N THR A 311 -10.22 -8.13 6.13
CA THR A 311 -9.93 -7.90 7.53
C THR A 311 -10.05 -6.41 7.86
N ALA A 312 -10.59 -6.10 9.03
CA ALA A 312 -10.59 -4.76 9.58
C ALA A 312 -9.88 -4.81 10.94
N GLN A 313 -9.07 -3.79 11.25
CA GLN A 313 -8.53 -3.65 12.60
C GLN A 313 -9.61 -3.14 13.55
N GLY A 314 -9.52 -3.53 14.82
CA GLY A 314 -10.46 -3.10 15.85
C GLY A 314 -11.80 -3.81 15.76
N ALA A 315 -12.90 -3.08 15.97
CA ALA A 315 -14.26 -3.61 16.01
C ALA A 315 -15.30 -2.76 15.26
N SER A 316 -14.87 -1.70 14.57
CA SER A 316 -15.78 -0.87 13.79
C SER A 316 -15.22 -0.44 12.44
N ILE A 317 -16.12 -0.11 11.51
CA ILE A 317 -15.81 0.54 10.23
C ILE A 317 -16.66 1.79 10.13
N ASP A 318 -16.02 2.96 10.01
CA ASP A 318 -16.69 4.23 9.76
C ASP A 318 -16.80 4.49 8.26
N PHE A 319 -17.94 4.11 7.67
CA PHE A 319 -18.25 4.37 6.27
C PHE A 319 -18.45 5.86 5.99
N LYS A 320 -18.98 6.61 6.96
CA LYS A 320 -19.24 8.05 6.83
C LYS A 320 -17.94 8.84 6.73
N ALA A 321 -16.97 8.56 7.59
CA ALA A 321 -15.62 9.15 7.51
C ALA A 321 -14.92 8.83 6.19
N SER A 322 -15.25 7.67 5.60
CA SER A 322 -14.72 7.26 4.31
C SER A 322 -15.46 7.87 3.11
N GLY A 323 -16.52 8.65 3.33
CA GLY A 323 -17.38 9.21 2.28
C GLY A 323 -18.14 8.16 1.47
N VAL A 324 -18.39 7.00 2.07
CA VAL A 324 -19.23 5.94 1.50
C VAL A 324 -20.68 6.24 1.83
N ASP A 325 -21.58 6.09 0.86
CA ASP A 325 -23.00 6.09 1.14
C ASP A 325 -23.40 4.81 1.87
N TYR A 326 -23.52 4.91 3.19
CA TYR A 326 -23.86 3.80 4.08
C TYR A 326 -25.35 3.48 4.08
N ASN A 327 -26.21 4.29 3.44
CA ASN A 327 -27.63 3.97 3.29
C ASN A 327 -27.85 2.79 2.32
N ARG A 328 -26.86 2.50 1.49
CA ARG A 328 -26.82 1.32 0.60
C ARG A 328 -26.48 0.02 1.33
N ILE A 329 -26.20 0.06 2.63
CA ILE A 329 -26.04 -1.17 3.42
C ILE A 329 -27.42 -1.68 3.85
N ALA A 330 -27.73 -2.90 3.46
CA ALA A 330 -28.95 -3.61 3.82
C ALA A 330 -29.03 -3.87 5.33
N ARG A 331 -29.72 -3.01 6.08
CA ARG A 331 -29.86 -3.12 7.55
C ARG A 331 -30.49 -4.45 8.00
N ASN A 332 -31.36 -5.03 7.19
CA ASN A 332 -32.00 -6.32 7.42
C ASN A 332 -31.13 -7.54 7.06
N LYS A 333 -29.99 -7.34 6.38
CA LYS A 333 -29.02 -8.40 6.03
C LYS A 333 -27.70 -8.27 6.81
N LEU A 334 -27.72 -7.64 7.98
CA LEU A 334 -26.56 -7.59 8.88
C LEU A 334 -26.44 -8.89 9.69
N VAL A 335 -25.26 -9.49 9.70
CA VAL A 335 -24.93 -10.65 10.55
C VAL A 335 -23.77 -10.26 11.46
N ASN A 336 -23.93 -10.52 12.77
CA ASN A 336 -22.94 -10.20 13.80
C ASN A 336 -22.48 -8.73 13.81
N ALA A 337 -23.33 -7.79 13.37
CA ALA A 337 -23.01 -6.37 13.32
C ALA A 337 -24.24 -5.50 13.58
N THR A 338 -24.00 -4.23 13.90
CA THR A 338 -24.99 -3.14 13.92
C THR A 338 -24.47 -1.98 13.06
N LEU A 339 -25.38 -1.17 12.48
CA LEU A 339 -25.02 0.00 11.69
C LEU A 339 -25.74 1.23 12.24
N ASN A 340 -24.99 2.16 12.84
CA ASN A 340 -25.51 3.38 13.46
C ASN A 340 -24.76 4.61 12.92
N ASN A 341 -25.47 5.56 12.31
CA ASN A 341 -24.91 6.81 11.76
C ASN A 341 -23.67 6.60 10.86
N GLY A 342 -23.67 5.55 10.04
CA GLY A 342 -22.57 5.20 9.13
C GLY A 342 -21.42 4.42 9.76
N VAL A 343 -21.49 4.08 11.06
CA VAL A 343 -20.52 3.23 11.74
C VAL A 343 -21.06 1.81 11.84
N LEU A 344 -20.39 0.87 11.18
CA LEU A 344 -20.65 -0.57 11.30
C LEU A 344 -19.84 -1.11 12.47
N GLN A 345 -20.52 -1.55 13.53
CA GLN A 345 -19.92 -2.10 14.75
C GLN A 345 -20.16 -3.61 14.82
N VAL A 346 -19.10 -4.43 14.94
CA VAL A 346 -19.24 -5.88 15.15
C VAL A 346 -19.72 -6.18 16.56
N LYS A 347 -20.62 -7.16 16.71
CA LYS A 347 -21.18 -7.59 18.01
C LYS A 347 -20.21 -8.53 18.75
N ASP A 348 -19.60 -9.47 18.03
CA ASP A 348 -18.62 -10.43 18.55
C ASP A 348 -17.40 -10.49 17.60
N VAL A 349 -16.27 -9.92 18.03
CA VAL A 349 -15.01 -9.86 17.23
C VAL A 349 -14.42 -11.25 16.92
N SER A 350 -14.82 -12.31 17.64
CA SER A 350 -14.36 -13.68 17.38
C SER A 350 -15.02 -14.31 16.15
N LYS A 351 -16.15 -13.74 15.71
CA LYS A 351 -16.91 -14.17 14.53
C LYS A 351 -16.84 -13.09 13.45
N PRO A 352 -16.87 -13.45 12.16
CA PRO A 352 -16.93 -12.45 11.12
C PRO A 352 -18.27 -11.69 11.15
N ALA A 353 -18.23 -10.40 10.85
CA ALA A 353 -19.42 -9.64 10.49
C ALA A 353 -19.76 -9.90 9.03
N LYS A 354 -21.04 -9.85 8.68
CA LYS A 354 -21.47 -9.81 7.26
C LYS A 354 -22.48 -8.70 7.04
N TYR A 355 -22.42 -8.09 5.88
CA TYR A 355 -23.44 -7.16 5.40
C TYR A 355 -23.56 -7.24 3.88
N THR A 356 -24.70 -6.78 3.37
CA THR A 356 -24.91 -6.63 1.93
C THR A 356 -24.91 -5.16 1.57
N TYR A 357 -24.13 -4.79 0.55
CA TYR A 357 -24.06 -3.44 -0.01
C TYR A 357 -24.75 -3.42 -1.38
N TYR A 358 -25.79 -2.61 -1.51
CA TYR A 358 -26.58 -2.48 -2.73
C TYR A 358 -25.80 -1.69 -3.79
N LEU A 359 -25.52 -2.29 -4.94
CA LEU A 359 -24.78 -1.66 -6.05
C LEU A 359 -25.68 -0.94 -7.06
N GLY A 360 -27.00 -1.05 -6.89
CA GLY A 360 -28.01 -0.47 -7.77
C GLY A 360 -28.65 -1.52 -8.67
N ASN A 361 -29.45 -1.07 -9.62
CA ASN A 361 -30.10 -1.93 -10.60
C ASN A 361 -29.17 -2.11 -11.81
N LEU A 362 -28.76 -3.34 -12.08
CA LEU A 362 -28.14 -3.69 -13.35
C LEU A 362 -29.23 -4.06 -14.35
N SER A 363 -28.83 -4.16 -15.61
CA SER A 363 -29.65 -4.67 -16.73
C SER A 363 -30.34 -6.02 -16.46
N ASN A 364 -29.76 -6.89 -15.62
CA ASN A 364 -30.33 -8.18 -15.21
C ASN A 364 -31.00 -8.17 -13.82
N GLY A 365 -31.22 -6.99 -13.22
CA GLY A 365 -31.83 -6.83 -11.90
C GLY A 365 -30.90 -6.25 -10.83
N PRO A 366 -31.36 -6.12 -9.57
CA PRO A 366 -30.57 -5.56 -8.48
C PRO A 366 -29.31 -6.41 -8.24
N SER A 367 -28.18 -5.74 -8.02
CA SER A 367 -26.93 -6.42 -7.65
C SER A 367 -26.42 -6.01 -6.28
N ASP A 368 -25.98 -7.02 -5.56
CA ASP A 368 -25.62 -6.97 -4.15
C ASP A 368 -24.16 -7.42 -4.00
N LEU A 369 -23.37 -6.66 -3.25
CA LEU A 369 -22.07 -7.12 -2.76
C LEU A 369 -22.23 -7.69 -1.36
N GLU A 370 -22.07 -9.00 -1.18
CA GLU A 370 -21.97 -9.61 0.14
C GLU A 370 -20.55 -9.43 0.68
N VAL A 371 -20.41 -8.67 1.77
CA VAL A 371 -19.12 -8.42 2.40
C VAL A 371 -19.03 -9.22 3.68
N THR A 372 -17.96 -10.00 3.82
CA THR A 372 -17.57 -10.65 5.08
C THR A 372 -16.35 -9.93 5.64
N VAL A 373 -16.45 -9.43 6.87
CA VAL A 373 -15.34 -8.74 7.56
C VAL A 373 -14.92 -9.53 8.77
N LYS A 374 -13.67 -10.00 8.78
CA LYS A 374 -13.03 -10.50 10.00
C LYS A 374 -12.38 -9.34 10.73
N PHE A 375 -12.95 -8.98 11.86
CA PHE A 375 -12.37 -7.96 12.73
C PHE A 375 -11.16 -8.55 13.48
N THR A 376 -10.10 -7.76 13.57
CA THR A 376 -8.81 -8.13 14.16
C THR A 376 -8.43 -7.04 15.14
N GLY A 377 -8.83 -7.21 16.41
CA GLY A 377 -8.65 -6.18 17.43
C GLY A 377 -9.78 -6.19 18.45
N ARG A 378 -9.57 -5.48 19.56
CA ARG A 378 -10.52 -5.41 20.67
C ARG A 378 -11.49 -4.23 20.46
N ILE A 379 -12.67 -4.29 21.07
CA ILE A 379 -13.84 -3.41 20.85
C ILE A 379 -13.49 -1.91 20.91
N ASP A 380 -13.67 -1.21 19.78
CA ASP A 380 -13.35 0.23 19.56
C ASP A 380 -14.39 1.25 20.09
N SER A 381 -15.30 0.90 20.99
CA SER A 381 -16.07 1.95 21.67
C SER A 381 -16.66 1.47 22.98
N PHE A 382 -16.49 2.30 24.01
CA PHE A 382 -17.31 2.23 25.20
C PHE A 382 -18.61 2.99 24.94
N GLN A 383 -19.75 2.39 25.29
CA GLN A 383 -21.08 2.95 25.07
C GLN A 383 -21.25 4.35 25.67
N ASP A 384 -20.55 4.63 26.77
CA ASP A 384 -20.58 5.90 27.51
C ASP A 384 -19.45 6.87 27.12
N VAL A 385 -18.74 6.62 26.01
CA VAL A 385 -17.68 7.49 25.48
C VAL A 385 -18.09 8.08 24.14
N ASN A 386 -18.23 9.41 24.08
CA ASN A 386 -18.64 10.15 22.89
C ASN A 386 -17.80 11.43 22.72
N ASN A 387 -18.14 12.28 21.74
CA ASN A 387 -17.36 13.50 21.44
C ASN A 387 -17.38 14.55 22.57
N ALA A 388 -18.31 14.48 23.51
CA ALA A 388 -18.36 15.36 24.68
C ALA A 388 -17.59 14.78 25.89
N THR A 389 -17.18 13.52 25.84
CA THR A 389 -16.45 12.87 26.94
C THR A 389 -15.06 13.50 27.09
N PRO A 390 -14.69 14.03 28.27
CA PRO A 390 -13.34 14.52 28.51
C PRO A 390 -12.31 13.41 28.29
N HIS A 391 -11.18 13.75 27.68
CA HIS A 391 -10.10 12.81 27.39
C HIS A 391 -10.51 11.64 26.50
N LYS A 392 -11.55 11.79 25.66
CA LYS A 392 -12.02 10.76 24.71
C LYS A 392 -10.86 10.07 23.97
N ASP A 393 -9.96 10.85 23.37
CA ASP A 393 -8.86 10.28 22.58
C ASP A 393 -7.88 9.49 23.45
N ASP A 394 -7.60 9.95 24.67
CA ASP A 394 -6.77 9.22 25.64
C ASP A 394 -7.45 7.92 26.11
N ILE A 395 -8.78 7.94 26.31
CA ILE A 395 -9.58 6.76 26.66
C ILE A 395 -9.55 5.72 25.54
N MET A 396 -9.74 6.18 24.30
CA MET A 396 -9.66 5.34 23.12
C MET A 396 -8.26 4.75 22.95
N TRP A 397 -7.22 5.56 23.16
CA TRP A 397 -5.85 5.08 23.15
C TRP A 397 -5.61 4.00 24.22
N LEU A 398 -6.11 4.20 25.45
CA LEU A 398 -5.96 3.24 26.56
C LEU A 398 -6.60 1.88 26.23
N ALA A 399 -7.75 1.90 25.54
CA ALA A 399 -8.44 0.69 25.08
C ALA A 399 -7.64 -0.01 23.96
N ASN A 400 -7.19 0.75 22.97
CA ASN A 400 -6.41 0.26 21.83
C ASN A 400 -5.06 -0.34 22.26
N ALA A 401 -4.44 0.25 23.28
CA ALA A 401 -3.21 -0.26 23.88
C ALA A 401 -3.43 -1.50 24.76
N ASN A 402 -4.66 -2.01 24.88
CA ASN A 402 -5.07 -3.11 25.77
C ASN A 402 -4.78 -2.85 27.26
N ILE A 403 -4.71 -1.59 27.67
CA ILE A 403 -4.49 -1.20 29.07
C ILE A 403 -5.80 -1.24 29.84
N THR A 404 -6.91 -0.86 29.21
CA THR A 404 -8.26 -1.00 29.76
C THR A 404 -9.13 -1.90 28.88
N THR A 405 -10.17 -2.47 29.50
CA THR A 405 -11.18 -3.31 28.83
C THR A 405 -12.58 -2.75 29.00
N GLY A 406 -12.73 -1.71 29.83
CA GLY A 406 -14.01 -1.25 30.37
C GLY A 406 -14.74 -2.33 31.17
N TYR A 407 -15.97 -1.98 31.55
CA TYR A 407 -16.92 -2.85 32.23
C TYR A 407 -17.81 -3.51 31.19
N ASP A 408 -18.08 -4.79 31.37
CA ASP A 408 -19.11 -5.49 30.60
C ASP A 408 -20.49 -5.08 31.14
N ASN A 409 -21.41 -4.75 30.23
CA ASN A 409 -22.78 -4.37 30.59
C ASN A 409 -23.75 -5.57 30.54
N GLY A 410 -23.30 -6.75 30.12
CA GLY A 410 -24.11 -7.98 30.07
C GLY A 410 -24.98 -8.11 28.82
N ASP A 411 -25.00 -7.09 27.95
CA ASP A 411 -25.73 -7.05 26.68
C ASP A 411 -24.78 -7.12 25.46
N GLY A 412 -23.51 -7.45 25.70
CA GLY A 412 -22.44 -7.44 24.69
C GLY A 412 -21.82 -6.06 24.45
N THR A 413 -22.31 -5.00 25.10
CA THR A 413 -21.68 -3.68 25.10
C THR A 413 -20.73 -3.52 26.29
N ARG A 414 -19.84 -2.53 26.22
CA ARG A 414 -18.94 -2.18 27.33
C ARG A 414 -19.00 -0.70 27.64
N SER A 415 -18.78 -0.33 28.89
CA SER A 415 -18.71 1.07 29.35
C SER A 415 -17.37 1.36 30.02
N PHE A 416 -16.83 2.56 29.81
CA PHE A 416 -15.59 3.02 30.41
C PHE A 416 -15.77 3.47 31.87
N ARG A 417 -16.92 4.07 32.17
CA ARG A 417 -17.32 4.70 33.44
C ARG A 417 -16.37 5.83 33.85
N GLY A 418 -16.17 6.80 32.95
CA GLY A 418 -15.12 7.83 33.03
C GLY A 418 -15.10 8.69 34.30
N THR A 419 -16.26 8.95 34.89
CA THR A 419 -16.40 9.76 36.12
C THR A 419 -16.17 8.97 37.41
N GLY A 420 -16.10 7.64 37.34
CA GLY A 420 -15.81 6.79 38.49
C GLY A 420 -14.37 6.95 38.98
N ALA A 421 -14.16 6.84 40.28
CA ALA A 421 -12.82 6.81 40.87
C ALA A 421 -12.04 5.56 40.42
N VAL A 422 -10.74 5.71 40.18
CA VAL A 422 -9.84 4.58 39.94
C VAL A 422 -9.50 3.92 41.26
N LEU A 423 -9.83 2.64 41.41
CA LEU A 423 -9.43 1.85 42.56
C LEU A 423 -7.95 1.45 42.46
N ARG A 424 -7.27 1.28 43.60
CA ARG A 424 -5.84 0.89 43.63
C ARG A 424 -5.56 -0.40 42.86
N GLN A 425 -6.48 -1.38 42.90
CA GLN A 425 -6.35 -2.63 42.15
C GLN A 425 -6.47 -2.42 40.62
N ASP A 426 -7.34 -1.51 40.19
CA ASP A 426 -7.52 -1.18 38.77
C ASP A 426 -6.28 -0.45 38.24
N MET A 427 -5.74 0.47 39.05
CA MET A 427 -4.48 1.14 38.77
C MET A 427 -3.34 0.13 38.61
N ALA A 428 -3.26 -0.89 39.47
CA ALA A 428 -2.23 -1.92 39.37
C ALA A 428 -2.28 -2.64 38.00
N ALA A 429 -3.48 -3.00 37.56
CA ALA A 429 -3.69 -3.60 36.24
C ALA A 429 -3.28 -2.67 35.10
N PHE A 430 -3.65 -1.39 35.16
CA PHE A 430 -3.28 -0.42 34.14
C PHE A 430 -1.75 -0.27 34.02
N LEU A 431 -1.07 -0.09 35.15
CA LEU A 431 0.38 0.12 35.17
C LEU A 431 1.17 -1.12 34.74
N ARG A 432 0.75 -2.33 35.15
CA ARG A 432 1.43 -3.56 34.70
C ARG A 432 1.21 -3.83 33.21
N ARG A 433 0.02 -3.56 32.68
CA ARG A 433 -0.26 -3.71 31.24
C ARG A 433 0.61 -2.76 30.42
N GLU A 434 0.71 -1.51 30.86
CA GLU A 434 1.59 -0.53 30.21
C GLU A 434 3.07 -0.94 30.30
N ALA A 435 3.53 -1.34 31.48
CA ALA A 435 4.89 -1.83 31.68
C ALA A 435 5.20 -3.07 30.81
N SER A 436 4.25 -4.00 30.68
CA SER A 436 4.41 -5.19 29.84
C SER A 436 4.50 -4.85 28.36
N ARG A 437 3.71 -3.87 27.90
CA ARG A 437 3.70 -3.39 26.53
C ARG A 437 5.01 -2.68 26.16
N ARG A 438 5.61 -1.98 27.12
CA ARG A 438 6.86 -1.23 26.96
C ARG A 438 8.11 -1.99 27.42
N SER A 439 7.98 -3.26 27.80
CA SER A 439 9.09 -4.06 28.31
C SER A 439 9.82 -3.40 29.48
N ILE A 440 9.08 -2.74 30.37
CA ILE A 440 9.63 -2.08 31.56
C ILE A 440 9.84 -3.15 32.65
N GLY A 441 11.10 -3.36 33.03
CA GLY A 441 11.48 -4.40 33.98
C GLY A 441 11.07 -5.80 33.50
N ASP A 442 10.56 -6.61 34.42
CA ASP A 442 10.13 -7.99 34.18
C ASP A 442 8.60 -8.15 34.04
N ALA A 443 7.86 -7.05 33.85
CA ALA A 443 6.39 -7.02 33.87
C ALA A 443 5.70 -8.12 33.06
N ARG A 444 6.24 -8.40 31.87
CA ARG A 444 5.69 -9.35 30.91
C ARG A 444 5.93 -10.82 31.30
N THR A 445 7.04 -11.11 31.96
CA THR A 445 7.51 -12.48 32.22
C THR A 445 7.39 -12.87 33.69
N TRP A 446 7.26 -11.90 34.59
CA TRP A 446 7.21 -12.14 36.02
C TRP A 446 5.93 -12.87 36.45
N LYS A 447 6.10 -13.82 37.37
CA LYS A 447 5.03 -14.60 38.01
C LYS A 447 5.23 -14.64 39.53
N PRO A 448 4.15 -14.56 40.32
CA PRO A 448 4.25 -14.51 41.78
C PRO A 448 4.73 -15.85 42.37
N SER A 449 5.70 -15.78 43.27
CA SER A 449 6.13 -16.88 44.13
C SER A 449 5.16 -17.10 45.31
N ALA A 450 5.37 -18.17 46.08
CA ALA A 450 4.62 -18.39 47.33
C ALA A 450 4.81 -17.25 48.34
N ALA A 451 6.00 -16.65 48.39
CA ALA A 451 6.28 -15.51 49.26
C ALA A 451 5.53 -14.25 48.82
N ASP A 452 5.39 -14.03 47.50
CA ASP A 452 4.61 -12.89 46.98
C ASP A 452 3.14 -13.00 47.37
N TRP A 453 2.55 -14.19 47.30
CA TRP A 453 1.18 -14.42 47.78
C TRP A 453 1.01 -14.18 49.28
N GLY A 454 2.08 -14.25 50.08
CA GLY A 454 2.07 -13.92 51.50
C GLY A 454 2.30 -12.43 51.80
N ARG A 455 2.53 -11.58 50.78
CA ARG A 455 2.97 -10.19 50.98
C ARG A 455 1.89 -9.27 51.54
N PHE A 456 0.64 -9.46 51.13
CA PHE A 456 -0.49 -8.65 51.57
C PHE A 456 -1.61 -9.53 52.12
N THR A 457 -2.12 -9.19 53.30
CA THR A 457 -3.16 -9.98 53.98
C THR A 457 -4.51 -9.93 53.26
N ASP A 458 -4.73 -8.94 52.39
CA ASP A 458 -5.97 -8.72 51.63
C ASP A 458 -5.86 -9.09 50.14
N VAL A 459 -4.77 -9.75 49.72
CA VAL A 459 -4.56 -10.19 48.34
C VAL A 459 -4.45 -11.70 48.28
N ASN A 460 -5.39 -12.34 47.58
CA ASN A 460 -5.38 -13.77 47.29
C ASN A 460 -5.75 -14.02 45.83
N ARG A 461 -5.81 -15.28 45.41
CA ARG A 461 -6.06 -15.66 44.01
C ARG A 461 -7.42 -15.22 43.47
N SER A 462 -8.38 -14.94 44.34
CA SER A 462 -9.71 -14.43 43.99
C SER A 462 -9.78 -12.90 44.00
N THR A 463 -8.76 -12.21 44.50
CA THR A 463 -8.69 -10.74 44.48
C THR A 463 -8.60 -10.25 43.04
N PRO A 464 -9.43 -9.27 42.60
CA PRO A 464 -9.31 -8.67 41.29
C PRO A 464 -7.90 -8.12 41.07
N HIS A 465 -7.30 -8.45 39.92
CA HIS A 465 -5.96 -7.99 39.54
C HIS A 465 -4.84 -8.43 40.50
N ALA A 466 -5.01 -9.55 41.21
CA ALA A 466 -4.05 -10.03 42.21
C ALA A 466 -2.60 -10.11 41.70
N GLU A 467 -2.36 -10.74 40.54
CA GLU A 467 -1.00 -10.80 39.98
C GLU A 467 -0.43 -9.42 39.65
N ASP A 468 -1.28 -8.49 39.19
CA ASP A 468 -0.87 -7.12 38.85
C ASP A 468 -0.47 -6.35 40.11
N ILE A 469 -1.25 -6.50 41.19
CA ILE A 469 -0.96 -5.95 42.51
C ILE A 469 0.37 -6.46 43.05
N LEU A 470 0.60 -7.78 42.99
CA LEU A 470 1.81 -8.41 43.49
C LEU A 470 3.05 -7.97 42.67
N TRP A 471 2.91 -7.87 41.35
CA TRP A 471 4.00 -7.35 40.51
C TRP A 471 4.33 -5.90 40.84
N LEU A 472 3.35 -5.03 41.08
CA LEU A 472 3.60 -3.64 41.52
C LEU A 472 4.47 -3.61 42.78
N ALA A 473 4.24 -4.54 43.72
CA ALA A 473 4.99 -4.62 44.96
C ALA A 473 6.38 -5.23 44.79
N HIS A 474 6.50 -6.28 43.97
CA HIS A 474 7.79 -6.83 43.54
C HIS A 474 8.65 -5.77 42.84
N ALA A 475 8.04 -5.00 41.93
CA ALA A 475 8.73 -3.99 41.16
C ALA A 475 9.08 -2.72 41.97
N GLY A 476 8.63 -2.60 43.23
CA GLY A 476 8.86 -1.44 44.08
C GLY A 476 7.99 -0.22 43.75
N ILE A 477 6.93 -0.40 42.96
CA ILE A 477 6.03 0.68 42.56
C ILE A 477 5.04 0.98 43.68
N SER A 478 4.51 -0.04 44.37
CA SER A 478 3.62 0.12 45.51
C SER A 478 4.09 -0.69 46.72
N THR A 479 4.07 -0.08 47.90
CA THR A 479 4.47 -0.72 49.17
C THR A 479 3.29 -1.26 49.97
N GLY A 480 2.06 -0.89 49.61
CA GLY A 480 0.88 -1.12 50.46
C GLY A 480 0.87 -0.27 51.73
N TYR A 481 -0.03 -0.63 52.65
CA TYR A 481 -0.22 -0.01 53.95
C TYR A 481 0.16 -1.00 55.05
N ARG A 482 0.88 -0.51 56.06
CA ARG A 482 1.21 -1.31 57.25
C ARG A 482 0.03 -1.27 58.22
N ASN A 483 -0.41 -2.45 58.65
CA ASN A 483 -1.42 -2.62 59.69
C ASN A 483 -0.79 -2.43 61.08
N SER A 484 -1.63 -2.17 62.09
CA SER A 484 -1.19 -2.00 63.49
C SER A 484 -0.49 -3.24 64.05
N ASN A 485 -0.89 -4.44 63.60
CA ASN A 485 -0.27 -5.71 63.96
C ASN A 485 1.04 -6.01 63.20
N GLY A 486 1.58 -5.06 62.44
CA GLY A 486 2.84 -5.18 61.72
C GLY A 486 2.75 -5.88 60.36
N THR A 487 1.60 -6.44 59.99
CA THR A 487 1.37 -7.02 58.66
C THR A 487 1.11 -5.93 57.61
N TRP A 488 1.05 -6.31 56.34
CA TRP A 488 0.82 -5.39 55.23
C TRP A 488 -0.48 -5.72 54.51
N ARG A 489 -1.19 -4.70 54.04
CA ARG A 489 -2.35 -4.82 53.14
C ARG A 489 -2.17 -3.90 51.93
N PHE A 490 -2.75 -4.24 50.79
CA PHE A 490 -2.68 -3.41 49.59
C PHE A 490 -3.78 -2.34 49.56
N GLY A 491 -4.98 -2.67 50.05
CA GLY A 491 -6.16 -1.80 50.03
C GLY A 491 -6.75 -1.67 48.62
N GLY A 492 -7.01 -2.79 47.94
CA GLY A 492 -7.39 -2.82 46.52
C GLY A 492 -8.62 -1.97 46.15
N THR A 493 -9.61 -1.90 47.04
CA THR A 493 -10.86 -1.16 46.87
C THR A 493 -10.79 0.31 47.29
N ILE A 494 -9.63 0.77 47.77
CA ILE A 494 -9.43 2.18 48.13
C ILE A 494 -9.22 2.99 46.85
N PRO A 495 -9.89 4.14 46.67
CA PRO A 495 -9.61 5.06 45.57
C PRO A 495 -8.16 5.56 45.56
N VAL A 496 -7.59 5.74 44.38
CA VAL A 496 -6.27 6.37 44.22
C VAL A 496 -6.42 7.88 44.34
N TYR A 497 -5.63 8.49 45.25
CA TYR A 497 -5.50 9.93 45.35
C TYR A 497 -4.42 10.46 44.41
N ARG A 498 -4.55 11.73 43.96
CA ARG A 498 -3.63 12.34 43.00
C ARG A 498 -2.16 12.31 43.45
N GLN A 499 -1.90 12.48 44.74
CA GLN A 499 -0.55 12.39 45.30
C GLN A 499 0.02 10.97 45.24
N ASP A 500 -0.79 9.93 45.47
CA ASP A 500 -0.37 8.53 45.40
C ASP A 500 -0.10 8.12 43.95
N MET A 501 -0.96 8.56 43.03
CA MET A 501 -0.76 8.39 41.59
C MET A 501 0.59 8.99 41.15
N ALA A 502 0.95 10.18 41.63
CA ALA A 502 2.22 10.80 41.27
C ALA A 502 3.41 9.90 41.63
N ALA A 503 3.38 9.28 42.81
CA ALA A 503 4.39 8.32 43.22
C ALA A 503 4.43 7.08 42.32
N PHE A 504 3.27 6.51 41.97
CA PHE A 504 3.21 5.33 41.10
C PHE A 504 3.76 5.61 39.69
N LEU A 505 3.34 6.71 39.06
CA LEU A 505 3.77 7.04 37.69
C LEU A 505 5.26 7.39 37.64
N LYS A 506 5.77 8.10 38.65
CA LYS A 506 7.20 8.38 38.76
C LYS A 506 8.01 7.10 38.90
N ARG A 507 7.61 6.17 39.78
CA ARG A 507 8.32 4.89 39.96
C ARG A 507 8.32 4.03 38.70
N ILE A 508 7.24 4.04 37.91
CA ILE A 508 7.24 3.40 36.58
C ILE A 508 8.27 4.06 35.65
N ALA A 509 8.30 5.39 35.58
CA ALA A 509 9.26 6.11 34.75
C ALA A 509 10.72 5.89 35.22
N ASP A 510 10.96 5.81 36.53
CA ASP A 510 12.27 5.46 37.10
C ASP A 510 12.69 4.06 36.66
N LYS A 511 11.76 3.09 36.74
CA LYS A 511 12.00 1.70 36.30
C LYS A 511 12.29 1.62 34.79
N ALA A 512 11.73 2.52 33.99
CA ALA A 512 12.00 2.65 32.57
C ALA A 512 13.32 3.39 32.26
N GLY A 513 13.95 4.03 33.26
CA GLY A 513 15.12 4.89 33.06
C GLY A 513 14.79 6.23 32.37
N LYS A 514 13.54 6.68 32.41
CA LYS A 514 13.00 7.81 31.62
C LYS A 514 12.55 9.00 32.46
N SER A 515 13.06 9.08 33.68
CA SER A 515 12.56 10.03 34.67
C SER A 515 13.53 11.17 34.98
N GLY A 516 14.77 11.11 34.47
CA GLY A 516 15.81 12.13 34.63
C GLY A 516 15.64 13.32 33.68
N GLY A 517 16.39 14.40 33.93
CA GLY A 517 16.40 15.58 33.07
C GLY A 517 15.11 16.42 33.08
N VAL A 518 14.20 16.15 34.03
CA VAL A 518 12.93 16.87 34.18
C VAL A 518 13.09 18.02 35.16
N THR A 519 12.85 19.25 34.71
CA THR A 519 12.76 20.43 35.57
C THR A 519 11.47 20.39 36.38
N PRO A 520 11.51 20.32 37.73
CA PRO A 520 10.29 20.23 38.55
C PRO A 520 9.40 21.47 38.43
N LYS A 521 8.07 21.29 38.41
CA LYS A 521 7.07 22.37 38.41
C LYS A 521 6.52 22.61 39.81
N ALA A 522 6.45 23.87 40.24
CA ALA A 522 5.82 24.26 41.51
C ALA A 522 4.29 24.33 41.40
N PHE A 523 3.61 24.00 42.49
CA PHE A 523 2.16 24.15 42.67
C PHE A 523 1.90 24.86 44.00
N ARG A 524 0.87 25.71 44.05
CA ARG A 524 0.61 26.58 45.21
C ARG A 524 0.32 25.81 46.50
N ASP A 525 -0.28 24.63 46.39
CA ASP A 525 -0.66 23.74 47.49
C ASP A 525 0.35 22.62 47.77
N VAL A 526 1.55 22.67 47.17
CA VAL A 526 2.59 21.63 47.31
C VAL A 526 3.84 22.19 48.00
N ASN A 527 3.97 21.86 49.28
CA ASN A 527 5.09 22.25 50.15
C ASN A 527 5.89 21.01 50.60
N SER A 528 6.83 21.18 51.53
CA SER A 528 7.68 20.09 52.03
C SER A 528 6.94 19.06 52.89
N SER A 529 5.79 19.40 53.46
CA SER A 529 4.94 18.50 54.23
C SER A 529 3.88 17.78 53.38
N THR A 530 3.72 18.17 52.10
CA THR A 530 2.84 17.46 51.17
C THR A 530 3.37 16.04 50.89
N PRO A 531 2.55 14.99 51.06
CA PRO A 531 2.94 13.64 50.66
C PRO A 531 3.35 13.58 49.19
N HIS A 532 4.48 12.93 48.91
CA HIS A 532 5.02 12.78 47.54
C HIS A 532 5.30 14.11 46.82
N ALA A 533 5.66 15.18 47.56
CA ALA A 533 5.92 16.50 46.99
C ALA A 533 6.93 16.49 45.83
N ALA A 534 7.99 15.68 45.92
CA ALA A 534 8.99 15.57 44.87
C ALA A 534 8.42 14.95 43.59
N GLU A 535 7.66 13.85 43.73
CA GLU A 535 7.02 13.16 42.62
C GLU A 535 5.91 14.00 41.98
N ILE A 536 5.16 14.76 42.78
CA ILE A 536 4.16 15.72 42.27
C ILE A 536 4.83 16.80 41.41
N ARG A 537 5.92 17.41 41.89
CA ARG A 537 6.64 18.43 41.12
C ARG A 537 7.28 17.86 39.86
N TRP A 538 7.79 16.62 39.92
CA TRP A 538 8.27 15.90 38.74
C TRP A 538 7.15 15.63 37.73
N LEU A 539 5.97 15.18 38.19
CA LEU A 539 4.81 14.91 37.33
C LEU A 539 4.35 16.18 36.60
N GLY A 540 4.45 17.33 37.28
CA GLY A 540 4.24 18.64 36.72
C GLY A 540 5.27 19.04 35.66
N GLY A 541 6.55 18.80 35.96
CA GLY A 541 7.67 19.12 35.08
C GLY A 541 7.75 18.25 33.82
N SER A 542 7.33 16.99 33.92
CA SER A 542 7.35 16.03 32.79
C SER A 542 6.21 16.23 31.81
N GLY A 543 5.23 17.09 32.14
CA GLY A 543 4.04 17.34 31.33
C GLY A 543 2.96 16.27 31.46
N ILE A 544 3.12 15.27 32.34
CA ILE A 544 2.08 14.25 32.58
C ILE A 544 0.85 14.90 33.22
N SER A 545 1.04 15.77 34.21
CA SER A 545 -0.04 16.54 34.83
C SER A 545 0.26 18.03 34.78
N THR A 546 -0.71 18.86 34.39
CA THR A 546 -0.55 20.32 34.38
C THR A 546 -1.04 20.99 35.66
N GLY A 547 -1.71 20.27 36.55
CA GLY A 547 -2.45 20.81 37.70
C GLY A 547 -3.79 21.43 37.27
N PHE A 548 -4.36 22.25 38.14
CA PHE A 548 -5.59 23.00 37.90
C PHE A 548 -5.27 24.42 37.42
N PRO A 549 -6.22 25.10 36.73
CA PRO A 549 -6.03 26.46 36.24
C PRO A 549 -5.67 27.50 37.32
N ASP A 550 -6.03 27.23 38.58
CA ASP A 550 -5.71 28.06 39.75
C ASP A 550 -4.28 27.87 40.28
N GLY A 551 -3.45 27.05 39.61
CA GLY A 551 -2.08 26.76 39.99
C GLY A 551 -1.93 25.72 41.11
N THR A 552 -3.01 25.03 41.51
CA THR A 552 -2.98 23.95 42.51
C THR A 552 -2.84 22.56 41.87
N PHE A 553 -2.40 21.57 42.65
CA PHE A 553 -2.33 20.16 42.26
C PHE A 553 -3.49 19.32 42.82
N ARG A 554 -4.00 19.69 44.00
CA ARG A 554 -5.08 19.03 44.76
C ARG A 554 -4.74 17.58 45.10
N GLY A 555 -3.64 17.36 45.82
CA GLY A 555 -3.10 16.02 46.12
C GLY A 555 -4.09 15.05 46.77
N GLY A 556 -4.99 15.57 47.62
CA GLY A 556 -6.04 14.80 48.30
C GLY A 556 -7.30 14.54 47.48
N ALA A 557 -7.38 14.98 46.22
CA ALA A 557 -8.49 14.64 45.34
C ALA A 557 -8.32 13.22 44.77
N GLN A 558 -9.43 12.49 44.62
CA GLN A 558 -9.45 11.18 43.97
C GLN A 558 -9.20 11.33 42.47
N VAL A 559 -8.51 10.35 41.87
CA VAL A 559 -8.34 10.32 40.41
C VAL A 559 -9.50 9.57 39.78
N ILE A 560 -10.21 10.25 38.87
CA ILE A 560 -11.27 9.65 38.06
C ILE A 560 -10.68 8.96 36.82
N ARG A 561 -11.40 7.98 36.27
CA ARG A 561 -10.91 7.09 35.20
C ARG A 561 -10.54 7.82 33.91
N GLN A 562 -11.28 8.85 33.53
CA GLN A 562 -10.97 9.64 32.32
C GLN A 562 -9.68 10.45 32.46
N ASP A 563 -9.42 11.03 33.63
CA ASP A 563 -8.16 11.74 33.91
C ASP A 563 -6.98 10.77 33.92
N MET A 564 -7.20 9.57 34.49
CA MET A 564 -6.19 8.51 34.49
C MET A 564 -5.76 8.10 33.08
N ALA A 565 -6.71 8.02 32.14
CA ALA A 565 -6.39 7.70 30.75
C ALA A 565 -5.39 8.71 30.17
N ALA A 566 -5.63 10.00 30.39
CA ALA A 566 -4.71 11.06 29.96
C ALA A 566 -3.34 10.97 30.64
N PHE A 567 -3.30 10.66 31.95
CA PHE A 567 -2.03 10.51 32.66
C PHE A 567 -1.20 9.32 32.15
N ILE A 568 -1.83 8.17 31.91
CA ILE A 568 -1.13 6.99 31.39
C ILE A 568 -0.66 7.22 29.95
N HIS A 569 -1.47 7.85 29.10
CA HIS A 569 -1.09 8.14 27.72
C HIS A 569 0.09 9.12 27.63
N ARG A 570 0.14 10.11 28.53
CA ARG A 570 1.30 11.02 28.63
C ARG A 570 2.52 10.34 29.22
N LEU A 571 2.34 9.46 30.22
CA LEU A 571 3.42 8.62 30.73
C LEU A 571 4.00 7.76 29.62
N ASP A 572 3.15 7.14 28.80
CA ASP A 572 3.56 6.36 27.64
C ASP A 572 4.45 7.16 26.68
N THR A 573 4.00 8.38 26.36
CA THR A 573 4.76 9.30 25.50
C THR A 573 6.13 9.61 26.10
N LEU A 574 6.20 9.81 27.42
CA LEU A 574 7.45 10.06 28.12
C LEU A 574 8.39 8.85 28.07
N VAL A 575 7.90 7.65 28.32
CA VAL A 575 8.76 6.44 28.38
C VAL A 575 9.17 5.92 27.00
N THR A 576 8.56 6.43 25.92
CA THR A 576 8.88 6.07 24.53
C THR A 576 9.99 6.94 23.92
N LYS A 577 10.12 8.19 24.36
CA LYS A 577 11.26 9.05 24.02
C LYS A 577 12.49 8.54 24.74
#